data_AF-A0A1M6XQK8-F1
#
_entry.id   AF-A0A1M6XQK8-F1
#
_cell.length_a   1.000
_cell.length_b   1.000
_cell.length_c   1.000
_cell.angle_alpha   90.00
_cell.angle_beta   90.00
_cell.angle_gamma   90.00
#
_symmetry.space_group_name_H-M   'P 1'
#
loop_
_entity.id
_entity.type
_entity.pdbx_description
1 polymer ?
#
loop_
_entity_poly.entity_id
_entity_poly.type
_entity_poly.pdbx_seq_one_letter_code
_entity_poly.pdbx_strand_id
1 'polypeptide(L)'
;MSALIKLFPAYEDVFYDDLENHKKYFLPICSFNLQLLDPSKNEWLHMVSVKEIYEGCVGEESEEYHTPFTKADMLGFDIIDGKYKFDADWNYFRTSTEITPEQYGEEFSDLEIEYNMNEAMYQLKKAYFKKHGKLYDKYSCRPGLTVNDIRRLERLRLLTVEDLEKDEDSEYMAERAAKKLYGIFEELNTEKKSLEDSDFGGENLINKPNLNEKPLDYICCIEGYDFQQNAADQIFLFYDESIKKAVICFEYT
;
A
#
# COMPACT_ATOMS: atom_id res chain seq x y z
N MET A 1 -17.45 -7.94 -6.25
CA MET A 1 -16.01 -7.95 -6.59
C MET A 1 -15.72 -9.15 -7.50
N SER A 2 -14.90 -8.99 -8.53
CA SER A 2 -14.58 -10.08 -9.48
C SER A 2 -13.82 -11.22 -8.77
N ALA A 3 -13.96 -12.47 -9.23
CA ALA A 3 -13.14 -13.59 -8.75
C ALA A 3 -11.63 -13.38 -9.00
N LEU A 4 -11.29 -12.39 -9.83
CA LEU A 4 -9.93 -12.01 -10.21
C LEU A 4 -9.32 -10.92 -9.33
N ILE A 5 -10.04 -10.43 -8.31
CA ILE A 5 -9.54 -9.40 -7.39
C ILE A 5 -9.89 -9.79 -5.95
N LYS A 6 -8.92 -9.69 -5.05
CA LYS A 6 -9.06 -9.89 -3.61
C LYS A 6 -8.54 -8.66 -2.89
N LEU A 7 -9.41 -7.93 -2.20
CA LEU A 7 -9.00 -6.86 -1.29
C LEU A 7 -8.61 -7.42 0.08
N PHE A 8 -7.62 -6.78 0.70
CA PHE A 8 -7.06 -7.15 1.99
C PHE A 8 -6.72 -8.65 2.10
N PRO A 9 -5.96 -9.21 1.13
CA PRO A 9 -5.60 -10.63 1.10
C PRO A 9 -4.87 -11.06 2.39
N ALA A 10 -4.87 -12.36 2.67
CA ALA A 10 -4.05 -12.90 3.75
C ALA A 10 -2.56 -12.76 3.40
N TYR A 11 -1.70 -12.56 4.41
CA TYR A 11 -0.25 -12.45 4.19
C TYR A 11 0.30 -13.72 3.53
N GLU A 12 -0.24 -14.88 3.90
CA GLU A 12 0.12 -16.20 3.40
C GLU A 12 -0.22 -16.38 1.90
N ASP A 13 -1.16 -15.59 1.38
CA ASP A 13 -1.53 -15.59 -0.04
C ASP A 13 -0.68 -14.63 -0.87
N VAL A 14 0.03 -13.71 -0.22
CA VAL A 14 0.81 -12.64 -0.87
C VAL A 14 2.31 -12.90 -0.79
N PHE A 15 2.80 -13.38 0.36
CA PHE A 15 4.23 -13.50 0.60
C PHE A 15 4.69 -14.95 0.63
N TYR A 16 5.85 -15.19 0.00
CA TYR A 16 6.38 -16.52 -0.21
C TYR A 16 7.04 -17.10 1.06
N ASP A 17 7.83 -16.30 1.76
CA ASP A 17 8.57 -16.68 2.96
C ASP A 17 8.48 -15.58 4.06
N ASP A 18 9.23 -15.76 5.15
CA ASP A 18 9.44 -14.80 6.24
C ASP A 18 8.18 -13.98 6.64
N LEU A 19 7.08 -14.68 6.90
CA LEU A 19 5.80 -14.02 7.20
C LEU A 19 5.88 -13.12 8.44
N GLU A 20 6.82 -13.36 9.33
CA GLU A 20 7.03 -12.53 10.51
C GLU A 20 7.48 -11.12 10.10
N ASN A 21 8.56 -11.00 9.31
CA ASN A 21 9.02 -9.68 8.88
C ASN A 21 8.08 -9.04 7.87
N HIS A 22 7.45 -9.82 6.97
CA HIS A 22 6.43 -9.25 6.09
C HIS A 22 5.25 -8.65 6.89
N LYS A 23 4.83 -9.29 7.99
CA LYS A 23 3.80 -8.73 8.89
C LYS A 23 4.27 -7.52 9.67
N LYS A 24 5.57 -7.36 9.93
CA LYS A 24 6.12 -6.14 10.54
C LYS A 24 6.06 -4.97 9.55
N TYR A 25 6.55 -5.13 8.33
CA TYR A 25 6.80 -3.96 7.47
C TYR A 25 5.70 -3.67 6.45
N PHE A 26 4.99 -4.68 5.96
CA PHE A 26 4.09 -4.55 4.82
C PHE A 26 2.60 -4.59 5.20
N LEU A 27 1.81 -3.96 4.35
CA LEU A 27 0.34 -3.93 4.37
C LEU A 27 -0.19 -4.45 3.02
N PRO A 28 -0.66 -5.71 2.93
CA PRO A 28 -1.28 -6.24 1.72
C PRO A 28 -2.59 -5.50 1.40
N ILE A 29 -2.62 -4.78 0.28
CA ILE A 29 -3.78 -3.97 -0.12
C ILE A 29 -4.73 -4.80 -0.98
N CYS A 30 -4.22 -5.33 -2.08
CA CYS A 30 -5.01 -6.17 -2.97
C CYS A 30 -4.15 -7.21 -3.67
N SER A 31 -4.79 -8.29 -4.10
CA SER A 31 -4.24 -9.22 -5.08
C SER A 31 -5.17 -9.21 -6.28
N PHE A 32 -4.59 -9.22 -7.48
CA PHE A 32 -5.38 -9.33 -8.69
C PHE A 32 -4.69 -10.25 -9.69
N ASN A 33 -5.50 -10.90 -10.51
CA ASN A 33 -5.00 -11.85 -11.51
C ASN A 33 -4.77 -11.13 -12.84
N LEU A 34 -3.65 -11.45 -13.51
CA LEU A 34 -3.29 -10.91 -14.81
C LEU A 34 -4.31 -11.19 -15.92
N GLN A 35 -5.28 -12.10 -15.72
CA GLN A 35 -6.45 -12.25 -16.60
C GLN A 35 -7.24 -10.95 -16.82
N LEU A 36 -7.13 -9.98 -15.92
CA LEU A 36 -7.73 -8.66 -16.10
C LEU A 36 -7.09 -7.85 -17.24
N LEU A 37 -5.84 -8.15 -17.57
CA LEU A 37 -5.07 -7.48 -18.63
C LEU A 37 -4.96 -8.36 -19.88
N ASP A 38 -4.73 -9.66 -19.67
CA ASP A 38 -4.57 -10.66 -20.72
C ASP A 38 -5.22 -11.97 -20.27
N PRO A 39 -6.39 -12.36 -20.83
CA PRO A 39 -7.12 -13.56 -20.42
C PRO A 39 -6.32 -14.87 -20.51
N SER A 40 -5.21 -14.90 -21.25
CA SER A 40 -4.33 -16.07 -21.36
C SER A 40 -3.35 -16.23 -20.20
N LYS A 41 -3.09 -15.17 -19.42
CA LYS A 41 -2.18 -15.20 -18.27
C LYS A 41 -2.95 -15.59 -17.01
N ASN A 42 -2.42 -16.50 -16.20
CA ASN A 42 -3.02 -16.91 -14.93
C ASN A 42 -2.00 -16.80 -13.79
N GLU A 43 -1.57 -15.57 -13.53
CA GLU A 43 -0.62 -15.22 -12.47
C GLU A 43 -1.23 -14.13 -11.60
N TRP A 44 -0.98 -14.20 -10.30
CA TRP A 44 -1.44 -13.20 -9.35
C TRP A 44 -0.31 -12.21 -9.10
N LEU A 45 -0.67 -10.93 -9.13
CA LEU A 45 0.15 -9.83 -8.65
C LEU A 45 -0.52 -9.22 -7.42
N HIS A 46 0.27 -8.48 -6.65
CA HIS A 46 -0.15 -7.89 -5.39
C HIS A 46 0.24 -6.42 -5.32
N MET A 47 -0.70 -5.61 -4.83
CA MET A 47 -0.44 -4.26 -4.33
C MET A 47 -0.15 -4.34 -2.85
N VAL A 48 0.95 -3.75 -2.44
CA VAL A 48 1.45 -3.74 -1.06
C VAL A 48 1.86 -2.31 -0.72
N SER A 49 1.50 -1.84 0.46
CA SER A 49 2.07 -0.63 1.05
C SER A 49 2.94 -0.99 2.25
N VAL A 50 3.56 0.01 2.88
CA VAL A 50 4.40 -0.19 4.06
C VAL A 50 3.86 0.63 5.23
N LYS A 51 4.09 0.12 6.44
CA LYS A 51 3.61 0.74 7.67
C LYS A 51 4.35 2.02 8.00
N GLU A 52 5.63 2.12 7.67
CA GLU A 52 6.47 3.24 8.09
C GLU A 52 6.33 4.51 7.24
N ILE A 53 5.43 4.56 6.24
CA ILE A 53 5.20 5.79 5.46
C ILE A 53 4.83 6.92 6.41
N TYR A 54 5.76 7.86 6.54
CA TYR A 54 5.69 9.06 7.33
C TYR A 54 6.84 9.97 6.91
N GLU A 55 6.57 11.28 6.76
CA GLU A 55 7.51 12.35 6.37
C GLU A 55 8.83 11.91 5.71
N GLY A 56 8.93 12.11 4.39
CA GLY A 56 10.11 11.73 3.61
C GLY A 56 9.84 10.48 2.77
N CYS A 57 10.92 9.81 2.37
CA CYS A 57 10.88 8.70 1.43
C CYS A 57 11.26 7.39 2.14
N VAL A 58 10.47 6.33 1.93
CA VAL A 58 10.75 5.02 2.52
C VAL A 58 12.11 4.54 2.01
N GLY A 59 13.01 4.17 2.92
CA GLY A 59 14.35 3.68 2.57
C GLY A 59 15.37 4.75 2.16
N GLU A 60 15.09 6.05 2.28
CA GLU A 60 16.06 7.11 1.91
C GLU A 60 17.33 7.12 2.78
N GLU A 61 17.22 6.72 4.05
CA GLU A 61 18.34 6.67 4.99
C GLU A 61 19.04 5.29 5.01
N SER A 62 18.77 4.44 4.01
CA SER A 62 19.14 3.01 4.03
C SER A 62 19.89 2.55 2.76
N GLU A 63 20.61 3.46 2.10
CA GLU A 63 21.29 3.23 0.82
C GLU A 63 22.16 1.97 0.77
N GLU A 64 22.75 1.58 1.90
CA GLU A 64 23.59 0.38 2.02
C GLU A 64 22.82 -0.95 1.84
N TYR A 65 21.48 -0.93 2.00
CA TYR A 65 20.59 -2.07 1.79
C TYR A 65 19.85 -2.00 0.45
N HIS A 66 20.11 -0.98 -0.37
CA HIS A 66 19.47 -0.85 -1.68
C HIS A 66 19.92 -1.96 -2.63
N THR A 67 18.99 -2.37 -3.49
CA THR A 67 19.20 -3.32 -4.58
C THR A 67 18.91 -2.62 -5.91
N PRO A 68 19.09 -3.28 -7.06
CA PRO A 68 18.67 -2.70 -8.34
C PRO A 68 17.18 -2.34 -8.39
N PHE A 69 16.33 -3.04 -7.63
CA PHE A 69 14.86 -2.89 -7.64
C PHE A 69 14.26 -2.46 -6.29
N THR A 70 15.08 -2.25 -5.26
CA THR A 70 14.68 -1.66 -3.99
C THR A 70 15.56 -0.45 -3.68
N LYS A 71 14.96 0.74 -3.66
CA LYS A 71 15.61 2.04 -3.39
C LYS A 71 14.65 2.93 -2.60
N ALA A 72 14.97 4.21 -2.44
CA ALA A 72 14.02 5.18 -1.88
C ALA A 72 12.67 5.14 -2.62
N ASP A 73 11.58 4.91 -1.89
CA ASP A 73 10.19 4.75 -2.37
C ASP A 73 9.98 3.70 -3.47
N MET A 74 10.87 2.72 -3.56
CA MET A 74 10.79 1.64 -4.54
C MET A 74 11.06 0.30 -3.85
N LEU A 75 10.14 -0.65 -3.99
CA LEU A 75 10.17 -1.95 -3.32
C LEU A 75 10.15 -3.08 -4.35
N GLY A 76 11.22 -3.86 -4.41
CA GLY A 76 11.39 -4.99 -5.32
C GLY A 76 10.99 -6.32 -4.69
N PHE A 77 10.27 -7.14 -5.47
CA PHE A 77 9.84 -8.47 -5.06
C PHE A 77 10.09 -9.49 -6.17
N ASP A 78 10.85 -10.54 -5.85
CA ASP A 78 10.88 -11.74 -6.70
C ASP A 78 9.56 -12.49 -6.57
N ILE A 79 8.99 -12.96 -7.68
CA ILE A 79 7.73 -13.70 -7.69
C ILE A 79 8.02 -15.19 -7.78
N ILE A 80 7.60 -15.93 -6.75
CA ILE A 80 7.75 -17.37 -6.64
C ILE A 80 6.38 -17.98 -6.35
N ASP A 81 5.90 -18.86 -7.22
CA ASP A 81 4.57 -19.47 -7.15
C ASP A 81 3.42 -18.45 -7.01
N GLY A 82 3.57 -17.29 -7.67
CA GLY A 82 2.61 -16.20 -7.63
C GLY A 82 2.55 -15.46 -6.30
N LYS A 83 3.61 -15.55 -5.48
CA LYS A 83 3.78 -14.81 -4.22
C LYS A 83 5.08 -14.01 -4.24
N TYR A 84 5.13 -12.96 -3.45
CA TYR A 84 6.24 -12.03 -3.37
C TYR A 84 7.25 -12.47 -2.31
N LYS A 85 8.52 -12.42 -2.69
CA LYS A 85 9.66 -12.46 -1.81
C LYS A 85 10.38 -11.12 -1.88
N PHE A 86 10.45 -10.41 -0.76
CA PHE A 86 11.16 -9.13 -0.71
C PHE A 86 12.64 -9.32 -1.07
N ASP A 87 13.17 -8.43 -1.92
CA ASP A 87 14.48 -8.65 -2.55
C ASP A 87 15.67 -7.98 -1.83
N ALA A 88 15.40 -7.24 -0.76
CA ALA A 88 16.38 -6.49 0.01
C ALA A 88 16.48 -6.98 1.46
N ASP A 89 17.43 -6.41 2.19
CA ASP A 89 17.58 -6.65 3.63
C ASP A 89 16.50 -5.90 4.41
N TRP A 90 16.01 -6.48 5.51
CA TRP A 90 14.97 -5.87 6.35
C TRP A 90 15.43 -4.58 7.06
N ASN A 91 16.74 -4.35 7.18
CA ASN A 91 17.31 -3.08 7.64
C ASN A 91 17.12 -1.92 6.65
N TYR A 92 16.53 -2.18 5.47
CA TYR A 92 15.96 -1.14 4.61
C TYR A 92 14.94 -0.25 5.33
N PHE A 93 14.15 -0.85 6.23
CA PHE A 93 13.13 -0.13 7.01
C PHE A 93 13.73 0.45 8.29
N ARG A 94 13.29 1.65 8.66
CA ARG A 94 13.79 2.40 9.82
C ARG A 94 13.14 1.98 11.13
N THR A 95 11.89 1.54 11.10
CA THR A 95 11.19 1.13 12.31
C THR A 95 10.28 -0.09 12.12
N SER A 96 10.15 -0.85 13.21
CA SER A 96 9.09 -1.85 13.40
C SER A 96 8.54 -1.81 14.83
N THR A 97 8.74 -0.68 15.54
CA THR A 97 8.36 -0.55 16.95
C THR A 97 6.85 -0.67 17.10
N GLU A 98 6.38 -1.76 17.72
CA GLU A 98 4.99 -1.93 18.10
C GLU A 98 4.73 -1.26 19.45
N ILE A 99 3.81 -0.29 19.45
CA ILE A 99 3.37 0.39 20.67
C ILE A 99 2.16 -0.38 21.20
N THR A 100 2.24 -0.90 22.42
CA THR A 100 1.11 -1.58 23.10
C THR A 100 0.32 -0.62 23.99
N PRO A 101 -0.94 -0.91 24.36
CA PRO A 101 -1.74 -0.03 25.22
C PRO A 101 -1.10 0.29 26.58
N GLU A 102 -0.32 -0.64 27.13
CA GLU A 102 0.41 -0.46 28.39
C GLU A 102 1.51 0.61 28.30
N GLN A 103 1.94 0.94 27.09
CA GLN A 103 3.04 1.87 26.81
C GLN A 103 2.58 3.28 26.44
N TYR A 104 1.27 3.61 26.48
CA TYR A 104 0.80 4.96 26.13
C TYR A 104 1.32 6.09 27.03
N GLY A 105 1.92 5.76 28.18
CA GLY A 105 2.62 6.71 29.03
C GLY A 105 4.10 6.92 28.69
N GLU A 106 4.64 6.20 27.71
CA GLU A 106 6.04 6.28 27.26
C GLU A 106 6.21 7.31 26.13
N GLU A 107 7.46 7.71 25.88
CA GLU A 107 7.82 8.60 24.77
C GLU A 107 8.23 7.76 23.55
N PHE A 108 7.68 8.11 22.39
CA PHE A 108 7.99 7.50 21.09
C PHE A 108 8.25 8.60 20.08
N SER A 109 9.05 8.30 19.06
CA SER A 109 9.22 9.19 17.91
C SER A 109 7.94 9.25 17.07
N ASP A 110 7.80 10.32 16.28
CA ASP A 110 6.64 10.45 15.38
C ASP A 110 6.58 9.30 14.37
N LEU A 111 7.73 8.86 13.85
CA LEU A 111 7.82 7.72 12.95
C LEU A 111 7.27 6.42 13.58
N GLU A 112 7.57 6.16 14.85
CA GLU A 112 7.04 4.99 15.57
C GLU A 112 5.55 5.11 15.84
N ILE A 113 5.07 6.31 16.18
CA ILE A 113 3.63 6.57 16.33
C ILE A 113 2.91 6.31 15.00
N GLU A 114 3.47 6.77 13.89
CA GLU A 114 2.84 6.72 12.57
C GLU A 114 2.87 5.33 11.95
N TYR A 115 3.94 4.58 12.18
CA TYR A 115 3.98 3.14 11.92
C TYR A 115 2.76 2.42 12.54
N ASN A 116 2.45 2.73 13.81
CA ASN A 116 1.31 2.13 14.51
C ASN A 116 -0.05 2.71 14.07
N MET A 117 -0.10 3.99 13.68
CA MET A 117 -1.31 4.64 13.14
C MET A 117 -1.70 4.03 11.79
N ASN A 118 -0.73 3.81 10.91
CA ASN A 118 -0.94 3.20 9.59
C ASN A 118 -1.49 1.78 9.71
N GLU A 119 -0.89 0.95 10.58
CA GLU A 119 -1.43 -0.37 10.91
C GLU A 119 -2.86 -0.30 11.45
N ALA A 120 -3.11 0.55 12.46
CA ALA A 120 -4.41 0.63 13.10
C ALA A 120 -5.51 1.09 12.13
N MET A 121 -5.22 2.08 11.28
CA MET A 121 -6.15 2.56 10.27
C MET A 121 -6.40 1.49 9.19
N TYR A 122 -5.35 0.79 8.77
CA TYR A 122 -5.47 -0.33 7.84
C TYR A 122 -6.38 -1.43 8.38
N GLN A 123 -6.22 -1.84 9.64
CA GLN A 123 -7.09 -2.84 10.24
C GLN A 123 -8.54 -2.36 10.37
N LEU A 124 -8.75 -1.10 10.70
CA LEU A 124 -10.08 -0.50 10.80
C LEU A 124 -10.80 -0.44 9.45
N LYS A 125 -10.10 0.00 8.39
CA LYS A 125 -10.63 0.03 7.02
C LYS A 125 -10.84 -1.37 6.45
N LYS A 126 -9.97 -2.33 6.77
CA LYS A 126 -10.16 -3.76 6.47
C LYS A 126 -11.43 -4.32 7.13
N ALA A 127 -11.67 -4.00 8.40
CA ALA A 127 -12.87 -4.40 9.11
C ALA A 127 -14.13 -3.77 8.50
N TYR A 128 -14.07 -2.49 8.13
CA TYR A 128 -15.15 -1.80 7.40
C TYR A 128 -15.45 -2.50 6.08
N PHE A 129 -14.42 -2.78 5.26
CA PHE A 129 -14.57 -3.51 4.01
C PHE A 129 -15.20 -4.89 4.23
N LYS A 130 -14.77 -5.63 5.25
CA LYS A 130 -15.34 -6.95 5.58
C LYS A 130 -16.83 -6.87 5.91
N LYS A 131 -17.28 -5.80 6.58
CA LYS A 131 -18.70 -5.61 6.95
C LYS A 131 -19.55 -5.16 5.76
N HIS A 132 -19.04 -4.26 4.93
CA HIS A 132 -19.84 -3.57 3.91
C HIS A 132 -19.61 -4.03 2.47
N GLY A 133 -18.49 -4.72 2.20
CA GLY A 133 -18.08 -5.13 0.86
C GLY A 133 -17.61 -3.98 -0.05
N LYS A 134 -17.34 -2.80 0.52
CA LYS A 134 -16.81 -1.62 -0.18
C LYS A 134 -15.77 -0.88 0.66
N LEU A 135 -14.87 -0.14 0.00
CA LEU A 135 -13.89 0.71 0.67
C LEU A 135 -14.59 1.86 1.41
N TYR A 136 -13.91 2.41 2.41
CA TYR A 136 -14.42 3.51 3.22
C TYR A 136 -14.45 4.80 2.39
N ASP A 137 -15.62 5.41 2.27
CA ASP A 137 -15.94 6.49 1.32
C ASP A 137 -16.63 7.70 1.99
N LYS A 138 -16.38 7.92 3.27
CA LYS A 138 -16.97 9.01 4.06
C LYS A 138 -15.94 10.08 4.44
N TYR A 139 -16.43 11.21 4.94
CA TYR A 139 -15.58 12.30 5.40
C TYR A 139 -14.79 11.89 6.65
N SER A 140 -13.47 11.77 6.53
CA SER A 140 -12.58 11.19 7.55
C SER A 140 -12.04 12.19 8.59
N CYS A 141 -12.49 13.45 8.57
CA CYS A 141 -11.97 14.45 9.50
C CYS A 141 -12.50 14.18 10.92
N ARG A 142 -11.65 13.59 11.75
CA ARG A 142 -11.91 13.35 13.17
C ARG A 142 -10.99 14.25 13.99
N PRO A 143 -11.49 15.34 14.60
CA PRO A 143 -10.66 16.25 15.40
C PRO A 143 -9.88 15.55 16.51
N GLY A 144 -10.38 14.42 17.03
CA GLY A 144 -9.67 13.61 18.02
C GLY A 144 -8.37 12.96 17.49
N LEU A 145 -8.23 12.81 16.17
CA LEU A 145 -7.07 12.22 15.52
C LEU A 145 -6.05 13.26 15.02
N THR A 146 -6.37 14.56 15.10
CA THR A 146 -5.50 15.65 14.62
C THR A 146 -4.52 16.17 15.69
N VAL A 147 -4.35 15.46 16.80
CA VAL A 147 -3.38 15.83 17.85
C VAL A 147 -2.02 15.19 17.55
N ASN A 148 -0.94 15.95 17.67
CA ASN A 148 0.41 15.49 17.34
C ASN A 148 1.09 14.80 18.54
N ASP A 149 0.50 13.71 19.04
CA ASP A 149 1.11 12.83 20.05
C ASP A 149 0.41 11.47 20.10
N ILE A 150 0.92 10.56 20.95
CA ILE A 150 0.45 9.18 21.10
C ILE A 150 -1.06 9.04 21.41
N ARG A 151 -1.74 10.08 21.91
CA ARG A 151 -3.17 10.02 22.23
C ARG A 151 -4.03 9.82 20.99
N ARG A 152 -3.56 10.24 19.79
CA ARG A 152 -4.29 9.93 18.54
C ARG A 152 -4.29 8.44 18.24
N LEU A 153 -3.21 7.73 18.57
CA LEU A 153 -3.12 6.28 18.40
C LEU A 153 -4.05 5.54 19.36
N GLU A 154 -4.06 5.95 20.63
CA GLU A 154 -5.03 5.44 21.61
C GLU A 154 -6.46 5.63 21.10
N ARG A 155 -6.82 6.84 20.66
CA ARG A 155 -8.16 7.15 20.15
C ARG A 155 -8.51 6.35 18.89
N LEU A 156 -7.59 6.22 17.94
CA LEU A 156 -7.80 5.47 16.71
C LEU A 156 -8.11 3.99 17.02
N ARG A 157 -7.36 3.38 17.94
CA ARG A 157 -7.55 1.95 18.30
C ARG A 157 -8.83 1.68 19.09
N LEU A 158 -9.49 2.71 19.61
CA LEU A 158 -10.82 2.59 20.21
C LEU A 158 -11.96 2.68 19.17
N LEU A 159 -11.67 3.11 17.94
CA LEU A 159 -12.70 3.22 16.91
C LEU A 159 -13.15 1.84 16.42
N THR A 160 -14.45 1.77 16.16
CA THR A 160 -15.11 0.60 15.60
C THR A 160 -15.66 0.91 14.21
N VAL A 161 -16.07 -0.12 13.47
CA VAL A 161 -16.73 0.05 12.17
C VAL A 161 -18.02 0.88 12.33
N GLU A 162 -18.73 0.71 13.45
CA GLU A 162 -19.93 1.49 13.79
C GLU A 162 -19.64 2.97 13.99
N ASP A 163 -18.41 3.32 14.40
CA ASP A 163 -18.02 4.72 14.49
C ASP A 163 -17.75 5.30 13.11
N LEU A 164 -17.21 4.52 12.17
CA LEU A 164 -17.02 4.91 10.76
C LEU A 164 -18.36 5.11 10.05
N GLU A 165 -19.36 4.28 10.35
CA GLU A 165 -20.71 4.41 9.78
C GLU A 165 -21.39 5.75 10.15
N LYS A 166 -21.04 6.31 11.31
CA LYS A 166 -21.56 7.60 11.79
C LYS A 166 -20.85 8.81 11.18
N ASP A 167 -19.73 8.62 10.47
CA ASP A 167 -19.05 9.72 9.81
C ASP A 167 -19.94 10.32 8.72
N GLU A 168 -19.76 11.62 8.49
CA GLU A 168 -20.54 12.36 7.51
C GLU A 168 -20.32 11.81 6.10
N ASP A 169 -21.40 11.70 5.34
CA ASP A 169 -21.28 11.34 3.93
C ASP A 169 -20.56 12.45 3.17
N SER A 170 -19.78 12.06 2.15
CA SER A 170 -19.04 13.00 1.31
C SER A 170 -19.33 12.71 -0.16
N GLU A 171 -19.98 13.66 -0.83
CA GLU A 171 -20.23 13.56 -2.28
C GLU A 171 -18.91 13.41 -3.05
N TYR A 172 -17.88 14.16 -2.64
CA TYR A 172 -16.55 14.06 -3.22
C TYR A 172 -15.97 12.63 -3.11
N MET A 173 -16.01 12.03 -1.92
CA MET A 173 -15.49 10.68 -1.71
C MET A 173 -16.30 9.63 -2.48
N ALA A 174 -17.63 9.79 -2.53
CA ALA A 174 -18.52 8.90 -3.27
C ALA A 174 -18.25 8.98 -4.79
N GLU A 175 -18.10 10.18 -5.35
CA GLU A 175 -17.75 10.37 -6.76
C GLU A 175 -16.36 9.81 -7.08
N ARG A 176 -15.39 10.01 -6.18
CA ARG A 176 -14.05 9.43 -6.32
C ARG A 176 -14.10 7.91 -6.35
N ALA A 177 -14.78 7.29 -5.38
CA ALA A 177 -14.93 5.84 -5.31
C ALA A 177 -15.64 5.27 -6.56
N ALA A 178 -16.62 5.99 -7.12
CA ALA A 178 -17.35 5.58 -8.32
C ALA A 178 -16.51 5.58 -9.61
N LYS A 179 -15.41 6.36 -9.65
CA LYS A 179 -14.51 6.43 -10.81
C LYS A 179 -13.50 5.30 -10.85
N LYS A 180 -13.19 4.67 -9.70
CA LYS A 180 -12.18 3.62 -9.60
C LYS A 180 -12.57 2.39 -10.41
N LEU A 181 -11.67 1.94 -11.28
CA LEU A 181 -11.83 0.70 -12.04
C LEU A 181 -11.87 -0.49 -11.08
N TYR A 182 -12.88 -1.33 -11.23
CA TYR A 182 -13.17 -2.45 -10.33
C TYR A 182 -13.30 -2.05 -8.84
N GLY A 183 -13.54 -0.76 -8.55
CA GLY A 183 -13.65 -0.23 -7.20
C GLY A 183 -12.32 -0.10 -6.44
N ILE A 184 -11.17 -0.16 -7.12
CA ILE A 184 -9.85 0.00 -6.49
C ILE A 184 -8.83 0.75 -7.34
N PHE A 185 -8.73 0.47 -8.64
CA PHE A 185 -7.67 1.03 -9.46
C PHE A 185 -8.02 2.45 -9.91
N GLU A 186 -7.09 3.37 -9.73
CA GLU A 186 -7.16 4.66 -10.42
C GLU A 186 -6.92 4.43 -11.91
N GLU A 187 -5.96 3.58 -12.24
CA GLU A 187 -5.69 3.12 -13.60
C GLU A 187 -5.26 1.65 -13.61
N LEU A 188 -5.69 0.92 -14.64
CA LEU A 188 -5.24 -0.43 -14.96
C LEU A 188 -4.81 -0.44 -16.44
N ASN A 189 -3.53 -0.66 -16.72
CA ASN A 189 -2.91 -0.46 -18.03
C ASN A 189 -3.22 -1.61 -19.01
N THR A 190 -4.48 -1.75 -19.41
CA THR A 190 -4.93 -2.78 -20.37
C THR A 190 -4.39 -2.56 -21.78
N GLU A 191 -3.98 -1.34 -22.12
CA GLU A 191 -3.46 -0.95 -23.44
C GLU A 191 -1.95 -1.14 -23.57
N LYS A 192 -1.24 -1.48 -22.48
CA LYS A 192 0.23 -1.63 -22.43
C LYS A 192 0.96 -0.36 -22.88
N LYS A 193 0.43 0.80 -22.47
CA LYS A 193 1.08 2.09 -22.69
C LYS A 193 2.39 2.17 -21.91
N SER A 194 3.29 3.03 -22.37
CA SER A 194 4.40 3.48 -21.52
C SER A 194 3.83 4.20 -20.30
N LEU A 195 4.60 4.30 -19.21
CA LEU A 195 4.16 5.04 -18.03
C LEU A 195 3.86 6.50 -18.40
N GLU A 196 4.75 7.13 -19.17
CA GLU A 196 4.64 8.54 -19.57
C GLU A 196 3.41 8.84 -20.47
N ASP A 197 2.90 7.84 -21.18
CA ASP A 197 1.69 7.96 -22.02
C ASP A 197 0.40 7.56 -21.28
N SER A 198 0.50 7.13 -20.02
CA SER A 198 -0.62 6.70 -19.18
C SER A 198 -1.31 7.90 -18.50
N ASP A 199 -2.51 7.68 -17.95
CA ASP A 199 -3.27 8.77 -17.32
C ASP A 199 -2.60 9.25 -16.02
N PHE A 200 -1.86 8.36 -15.35
CA PHE A 200 -0.99 8.65 -14.23
C PHE A 200 0.47 8.45 -14.67
N GLY A 201 1.10 9.52 -15.16
CA GLY A 201 2.43 9.51 -15.79
C GLY A 201 3.61 9.23 -14.86
N GLY A 202 3.35 9.09 -13.55
CA GLY A 202 4.36 8.85 -12.53
C GLY A 202 5.45 9.92 -12.56
N GLU A 203 5.07 11.18 -12.80
CA GLU A 203 6.00 12.30 -12.99
C GLU A 203 6.79 12.62 -11.73
N ASN A 204 6.25 12.30 -10.55
CA ASN A 204 6.89 12.56 -9.26
C ASN A 204 7.54 11.30 -8.66
N LEU A 205 7.57 10.18 -9.39
CA LEU A 205 8.33 9.01 -8.99
C LEU A 205 9.83 9.32 -8.93
N ILE A 206 10.41 9.22 -7.75
CA ILE A 206 11.85 9.46 -7.51
C ILE A 206 12.70 8.40 -8.21
N ASN A 207 12.24 7.15 -8.20
CA ASN A 207 12.86 6.03 -8.87
C ASN A 207 11.85 5.32 -9.78
N LYS A 208 12.25 5.08 -11.04
CA LYS A 208 11.49 4.24 -11.97
C LYS A 208 12.24 2.93 -12.21
N PRO A 209 11.61 1.76 -12.01
CA PRO A 209 12.28 0.48 -12.13
C PRO A 209 12.67 0.22 -13.59
N ASN A 210 13.92 -0.15 -13.81
CA ASN A 210 14.44 -0.48 -15.12
C ASN A 210 15.36 -1.71 -15.07
N LEU A 211 15.36 -2.47 -16.16
CA LEU A 211 16.26 -3.60 -16.40
C LEU A 211 17.06 -3.29 -17.66
N ASN A 212 18.38 -3.16 -17.53
CA ASN A 212 19.28 -2.78 -18.63
C ASN A 212 18.83 -1.48 -19.33
N GLU A 213 18.54 -0.43 -18.56
CA GLU A 213 18.08 0.88 -19.03
C GLU A 213 16.67 0.89 -19.68
N LYS A 214 16.00 -0.26 -19.75
CA LYS A 214 14.61 -0.35 -20.21
C LYS A 214 13.67 -0.34 -18.99
N PRO A 215 12.67 0.57 -18.92
CA PRO A 215 11.66 0.54 -17.88
C PRO A 215 10.91 -0.80 -17.85
N LEU A 216 10.54 -1.24 -16.65
CA LEU A 216 9.61 -2.36 -16.48
C LEU A 216 8.21 -1.98 -16.98
N ASP A 217 7.40 -2.98 -17.33
CA ASP A 217 6.04 -2.73 -17.80
C ASP A 217 5.19 -2.19 -16.64
N TYR A 218 4.60 -1.00 -16.83
CA TYR A 218 3.63 -0.42 -15.90
C TYR A 218 2.30 -1.18 -15.97
N ILE A 219 1.78 -1.58 -14.80
CA ILE A 219 0.60 -2.45 -14.70
C ILE A 219 -0.63 -1.67 -14.23
N CYS A 220 -0.53 -0.95 -13.12
CA CYS A 220 -1.65 -0.21 -12.51
C CYS A 220 -1.17 0.74 -11.43
N CYS A 221 -2.03 1.69 -11.06
CA CYS A 221 -1.88 2.49 -9.85
C CYS A 221 -3.17 2.49 -9.01
N ILE A 222 -2.99 2.70 -7.70
CA ILE A 222 -4.07 2.84 -6.72
C ILE A 222 -3.77 4.01 -5.77
N GLU A 223 -4.81 4.57 -5.18
CA GLU A 223 -4.67 5.59 -4.14
C GLU A 223 -4.34 4.96 -2.78
N GLY A 224 -3.25 5.39 -2.13
CA GLY A 224 -2.81 4.81 -0.86
C GLY A 224 -3.70 5.18 0.34
N TYR A 225 -4.23 6.40 0.36
CA TYR A 225 -5.09 6.90 1.44
C TYR A 225 -6.43 6.17 1.57
N ASP A 226 -6.80 5.32 0.60
CA ASP A 226 -7.93 4.41 0.75
C ASP A 226 -7.67 3.29 1.77
N PHE A 227 -6.42 3.05 2.17
CA PHE A 227 -6.02 1.87 2.94
C PHE A 227 -5.38 2.18 4.29
N GLN A 228 -4.63 3.26 4.43
CA GLN A 228 -3.93 3.61 5.69
C GLN A 228 -4.09 5.09 6.04
N GLN A 229 -3.37 5.59 7.06
CA GLN A 229 -3.52 6.95 7.59
C GLN A 229 -2.63 7.94 6.85
N ASN A 230 -1.31 7.72 6.89
CA ASN A 230 -0.33 8.38 6.03
C ASN A 230 0.05 7.40 4.93
N ALA A 231 -0.08 7.82 3.68
CA ALA A 231 0.12 6.97 2.53
C ALA A 231 0.76 7.76 1.39
N ALA A 232 1.25 7.03 0.39
CA ALA A 232 1.49 7.59 -0.92
C ALA A 232 0.15 8.04 -1.53
N ASP A 233 0.16 9.17 -2.24
CA ASP A 233 -1.00 9.60 -3.02
C ASP A 233 -1.32 8.57 -4.10
N GLN A 234 -0.28 8.05 -4.76
CA GLN A 234 -0.37 6.94 -5.70
C GLN A 234 0.65 5.85 -5.39
N ILE A 235 0.20 4.60 -5.48
CA ILE A 235 1.03 3.40 -5.39
C ILE A 235 1.02 2.74 -6.75
N PHE A 236 2.16 2.73 -7.42
CA PHE A 236 2.35 2.16 -8.75
C PHE A 236 2.87 0.73 -8.65
N LEU A 237 2.45 -0.13 -9.57
CA LEU A 237 3.01 -1.46 -9.75
C LEU A 237 3.58 -1.63 -11.16
N PHE A 238 4.80 -2.13 -11.18
CA PHE A 238 5.53 -2.54 -12.38
C PHE A 238 5.80 -4.04 -12.31
N TYR A 239 5.87 -4.68 -13.47
CA TYR A 239 6.10 -6.11 -13.56
C TYR A 239 6.95 -6.47 -14.78
N ASP A 240 7.89 -7.38 -14.61
CA ASP A 240 8.61 -8.04 -15.70
C ASP A 240 8.43 -9.56 -15.61
N GLU A 241 7.79 -10.12 -16.63
CA GLU A 241 7.50 -11.55 -16.71
C GLU A 241 8.75 -12.40 -16.94
N SER A 242 9.77 -11.87 -17.62
CA SER A 242 10.97 -12.62 -18.00
C SER A 242 11.87 -12.94 -16.81
N ILE A 243 11.92 -12.03 -15.84
CA ILE A 243 12.66 -12.19 -14.58
C ILE A 243 11.76 -12.45 -13.37
N LYS A 244 10.44 -12.53 -13.58
CA LYS A 244 9.42 -12.72 -12.53
C LYS A 244 9.61 -11.72 -11.38
N LYS A 245 9.60 -10.43 -11.73
CA LYS A 245 9.89 -9.33 -10.81
C LYS A 245 8.71 -8.37 -10.74
N ALA A 246 8.19 -8.14 -9.54
CA ALA A 246 7.25 -7.06 -9.27
C ALA A 246 8.00 -5.92 -8.56
N VAL A 247 7.68 -4.68 -8.93
CA VAL A 247 8.24 -3.50 -8.26
C VAL A 247 7.12 -2.53 -7.94
N ILE A 248 7.06 -2.10 -6.68
CA ILE A 248 6.10 -1.11 -6.19
C ILE A 248 6.82 0.22 -6.03
N CYS A 249 6.22 1.30 -6.50
CA CYS A 249 6.74 2.65 -6.31
C CYS A 249 5.71 3.55 -5.64
N PHE A 250 6.17 4.43 -4.75
CA PHE A 250 5.34 5.40 -4.06
C PHE A 250 5.52 6.79 -4.66
N GLU A 251 4.41 7.49 -4.86
CA GLU A 251 4.37 8.87 -5.33
C GLU A 251 3.62 9.75 -4.34
N TYR A 252 4.16 10.94 -4.10
CA TYR A 252 3.57 11.99 -3.26
C TYR A 252 3.45 13.27 -4.07
N THR A 253 2.39 14.04 -3.85
CA THR A 253 2.02 15.27 -4.56
C THR A 253 2.13 16.52 -3.69
#